data_AF-A0A811UG49-F1
#
_entry.id   AF-A0A811UG49-F1
#
_cell.length_a   1.000
_cell.length_b   1.000
_cell.length_c   1.000
_cell.angle_alpha   90.00
_cell.angle_beta   90.00
_cell.angle_gamma   90.00
#
_symmetry.space_group_name_H-M   'P 1'
#
loop_
_entity.id
_entity.type
_entity.pdbx_description
1 polymer ?
#
loop_
_entity_poly.entity_id
_entity_poly.type
_entity_poly.pdbx_seq_one_letter_code
_entity_poly.pdbx_strand_id
1 'polypeptide(L)'
;MNREAALEAIGYICQDIRYGVLEHQSNQILTAIIHGMRKQEPSNHVRLAATTALHNSLEFTKANFEKDLERNFIMEVVCEATQSQDTQVCVAALQCLVKILTLYYQYMEPYMAQALFPITLEAMKSENDQIALQGIEFWSNVCDEEIDLAIETQEANDAGRAPIRVSKHYARGALQY
;
A
#
# COMPACT_ATOMS: atom_id res chain seq x y z
N MET A 1 -20.01 14.81 4.84
CA MET A 1 -21.09 14.26 5.71
C MET A 1 -21.53 12.84 5.33
N ASN A 2 -22.53 12.56 4.48
CA ASN A 2 -23.03 11.17 4.35
C ASN A 2 -22.00 10.14 3.82
N ARG A 3 -21.17 10.50 2.84
CA ARG A 3 -20.15 9.57 2.29
C ARG A 3 -18.96 9.39 3.24
N GLU A 4 -18.49 10.50 3.79
CA GLU A 4 -17.42 10.55 4.79
C GLU A 4 -17.75 9.65 6.00
N ALA A 5 -18.91 9.85 6.64
CA ALA A 5 -19.32 9.04 7.79
C ALA A 5 -19.47 7.56 7.44
N ALA A 6 -19.92 7.24 6.22
CA ALA A 6 -19.99 5.85 5.75
C ALA A 6 -18.59 5.23 5.56
N LEU A 7 -17.63 5.99 5.03
CA LEU A 7 -16.26 5.53 4.83
C LEU A 7 -15.51 5.40 6.16
N GLU A 8 -15.73 6.31 7.11
CA GLU A 8 -15.23 6.17 8.48
C GLU A 8 -15.79 4.91 9.15
N ALA A 9 -17.09 4.67 9.03
CA ALA A 9 -17.72 3.45 9.56
C ALA A 9 -17.13 2.19 8.93
N ILE A 10 -16.90 2.19 7.60
CA ILE A 10 -16.19 1.11 6.92
C ILE A 10 -14.78 0.96 7.52
N GLY A 11 -14.03 2.05 7.68
CA GLY A 11 -12.69 2.05 8.24
C GLY A 11 -12.62 1.43 9.65
N TYR A 12 -13.57 1.76 10.53
CA TYR A 12 -13.68 1.16 11.86
C TYR A 12 -14.01 -0.34 11.81
N ILE A 13 -14.95 -0.74 10.95
CA ILE A 13 -15.28 -2.16 10.76
C ILE A 13 -14.04 -2.93 10.28
N CYS A 14 -13.28 -2.37 9.34
CA CYS A 14 -12.07 -3.01 8.80
C CYS A 14 -10.96 -3.15 9.84
N GLN A 15 -10.91 -2.25 10.84
CA GLN A 15 -9.90 -2.27 11.91
C GLN A 15 -10.20 -3.32 12.99
N ASP A 16 -11.45 -3.45 13.40
CA ASP A 16 -11.82 -4.25 14.58
C ASP A 16 -12.27 -5.68 14.25
N ILE A 17 -12.58 -5.98 12.98
CA ILE A 17 -13.12 -7.28 12.60
C ILE A 17 -12.04 -8.35 12.49
N ARG A 18 -12.40 -9.58 12.85
CA ARG A 18 -11.47 -10.73 12.73
C ARG A 18 -11.16 -11.04 11.26
N TYR A 19 -9.90 -11.40 11.02
CA TYR A 19 -9.43 -11.92 9.72
C TYR A 19 -10.36 -13.02 9.20
N GLY A 20 -10.63 -13.00 7.89
CA GLY A 20 -11.49 -13.97 7.19
C GLY A 20 -12.99 -13.63 7.14
N VAL A 21 -13.50 -12.73 8.00
CA VAL A 21 -14.94 -12.43 8.03
C VAL A 21 -15.40 -11.60 6.83
N LEU A 22 -14.57 -10.69 6.32
CA LEU A 22 -14.90 -9.79 5.22
C LEU A 22 -14.39 -10.25 3.84
N GLU A 23 -13.75 -11.42 3.75
CA GLU A 23 -13.15 -11.88 2.48
C GLU A 23 -14.18 -11.98 1.35
N HIS A 24 -15.42 -12.37 1.65
CA HIS A 24 -16.50 -12.46 0.65
C HIS A 24 -17.08 -11.10 0.25
N GLN A 25 -16.90 -10.06 1.07
CA GLN A 25 -17.40 -8.70 0.82
C GLN A 25 -16.30 -7.74 0.36
N SER A 26 -15.04 -8.20 0.30
CA SER A 26 -13.87 -7.35 0.00
C SER A 26 -14.04 -6.55 -1.29
N ASN A 27 -14.59 -7.16 -2.35
CA ASN A 27 -14.82 -6.49 -3.63
C ASN A 27 -15.75 -5.27 -3.51
N GLN A 28 -16.86 -5.41 -2.76
CA GLN A 28 -17.83 -4.34 -2.60
C GLN A 28 -17.28 -3.22 -1.73
N ILE A 29 -16.59 -3.60 -0.65
CA ILE A 29 -15.92 -2.67 0.26
C ILE A 29 -14.86 -1.87 -0.48
N LEU A 30 -13.98 -2.55 -1.22
CA LEU A 30 -12.93 -1.90 -2.01
C LEU A 30 -13.52 -1.02 -3.11
N THR A 31 -14.60 -1.43 -3.77
CA THR A 31 -15.24 -0.57 -4.78
C THR A 31 -15.69 0.76 -4.16
N ALA A 32 -16.30 0.74 -2.98
CA ALA A 32 -16.75 1.94 -2.28
C ALA A 32 -15.56 2.81 -1.82
N ILE A 33 -14.53 2.19 -1.24
CA ILE A 33 -13.30 2.85 -0.79
C ILE A 33 -12.59 3.52 -1.97
N ILE A 34 -12.28 2.75 -3.02
CA ILE A 34 -11.53 3.24 -4.17
C ILE A 34 -12.31 4.33 -4.91
N HIS A 35 -13.64 4.27 -4.94
CA HIS A 35 -14.46 5.36 -5.47
C HIS A 35 -14.29 6.66 -4.68
N GLY A 36 -14.25 6.59 -3.34
CA GLY A 36 -14.04 7.76 -2.48
C GLY A 36 -12.63 8.35 -2.55
N MET A 37 -11.63 7.57 -2.94
CA MET A 37 -10.23 8.02 -3.04
C MET A 37 -9.91 8.78 -4.33
N ARG A 38 -10.71 8.57 -5.39
CA ARG A 38 -10.40 9.07 -6.74
C ARG A 38 -10.17 10.58 -6.76
N LYS A 39 -9.30 11.03 -7.67
CA LYS A 39 -9.02 12.45 -7.90
C LYS A 39 -10.26 13.28 -8.23
N GLN A 40 -11.32 12.67 -8.78
CA GLN A 40 -12.57 13.36 -9.10
C GLN A 40 -13.47 13.62 -7.88
N GLU A 41 -13.21 13.02 -6.72
CA GLU A 41 -13.96 13.33 -5.49
C GLU A 41 -13.53 14.72 -4.98
N PRO A 42 -14.45 15.71 -4.95
CA PRO A 42 -14.10 17.09 -4.61
C PRO A 42 -13.73 17.30 -3.14
N SER A 43 -14.16 16.42 -2.24
CA SER A 43 -13.94 16.57 -0.81
C SER A 43 -12.68 15.84 -0.34
N ASN A 44 -11.67 16.59 0.12
CA ASN A 44 -10.48 15.99 0.74
C ASN A 44 -10.81 15.19 2.01
N HIS A 45 -11.85 15.58 2.76
CA HIS A 45 -12.32 14.80 3.91
C HIS A 45 -12.82 13.41 3.49
N VAL A 46 -13.59 13.33 2.40
CA VAL A 46 -14.04 12.04 1.84
C VAL A 46 -12.84 11.23 1.34
N ARG A 47 -11.91 11.87 0.63
CA ARG A 47 -10.69 11.20 0.14
C ARG A 47 -9.83 10.68 1.28
N LEU A 48 -9.67 11.45 2.36
CA LEU A 48 -8.91 11.05 3.55
C LEU A 48 -9.57 9.89 4.27
N ALA A 49 -10.89 9.96 4.51
CA ALA A 49 -11.65 8.88 5.12
C ALA A 49 -11.56 7.59 4.30
N ALA A 50 -11.68 7.70 2.97
CA ALA A 50 -11.53 6.56 2.07
C ALA A 50 -10.11 5.99 2.09
N THR A 51 -9.08 6.83 2.04
CA THR A 51 -7.67 6.38 2.07
C THR A 51 -7.34 5.68 3.39
N THR A 52 -7.85 6.20 4.50
CA THR A 52 -7.71 5.58 5.83
C THR A 52 -8.44 4.23 5.88
N ALA A 53 -9.66 4.16 5.33
CA ALA A 53 -10.41 2.92 5.23
C ALA A 53 -9.67 1.88 4.36
N LEU A 54 -9.02 2.30 3.27
CA LEU A 54 -8.17 1.41 2.47
C LEU A 54 -7.06 0.82 3.34
N HIS A 55 -6.30 1.65 4.04
CA HIS A 55 -5.19 1.20 4.90
C HIS A 55 -5.62 0.12 5.90
N ASN A 56 -6.78 0.32 6.54
CA ASN A 56 -7.36 -0.65 7.48
C ASN A 56 -7.83 -1.93 6.77
N SER A 57 -8.30 -1.83 5.53
CA SER A 57 -8.82 -2.97 4.78
C SER A 57 -7.75 -3.90 4.22
N LEU A 58 -6.52 -3.41 4.01
CA LEU A 58 -5.48 -4.13 3.26
C LEU A 58 -5.23 -5.57 3.74
N GLU A 59 -5.34 -5.85 5.04
CA GLU A 59 -5.16 -7.20 5.63
C GLU A 59 -5.99 -8.30 4.95
N PHE A 60 -7.18 -7.98 4.45
CA PHE A 60 -8.10 -8.96 3.85
C PHE A 60 -8.34 -8.73 2.35
N THR A 61 -7.43 -8.02 1.69
CA THR A 61 -7.50 -7.74 0.23
C THR A 61 -6.63 -8.67 -0.62
N LYS A 62 -6.13 -9.76 -0.04
CA LYS A 62 -5.21 -10.69 -0.72
C LYS A 62 -5.77 -11.21 -2.05
N ALA A 63 -7.02 -11.66 -2.07
CA ALA A 63 -7.68 -12.16 -3.28
C ALA A 63 -7.83 -11.09 -4.38
N ASN A 64 -7.85 -9.80 -4.00
CA ASN A 64 -7.87 -8.68 -4.93
C ASN A 64 -6.47 -8.40 -5.49
N PHE A 65 -5.45 -8.41 -4.63
CA PHE A 65 -4.05 -8.23 -5.05
C PHE A 65 -3.53 -9.40 -5.89
N GLU A 66 -4.08 -10.62 -5.77
CA GLU A 66 -3.76 -11.75 -6.64
C GLU A 66 -4.24 -11.57 -8.09
N LYS A 67 -5.21 -10.67 -8.33
CA LYS A 67 -5.76 -10.42 -9.66
C LYS A 67 -5.19 -9.14 -10.25
N ASP A 68 -4.45 -9.27 -11.35
CA ASP A 68 -3.74 -8.16 -11.99
C ASP A 68 -4.62 -6.93 -12.26
N LEU A 69 -5.83 -7.12 -12.78
CA LEU A 69 -6.73 -6.01 -13.08
C LEU A 69 -7.17 -5.23 -11.83
N GLU A 70 -7.49 -5.95 -10.75
CA GLU A 70 -7.94 -5.34 -9.50
C GLU A 70 -6.74 -4.66 -8.79
N ARG A 71 -5.60 -5.34 -8.73
CA ARG A 71 -4.35 -4.79 -8.19
C ARG A 71 -3.90 -3.53 -8.93
N ASN A 72 -3.88 -3.55 -10.26
CA ASN A 72 -3.51 -2.39 -11.08
C ASN A 72 -4.38 -1.19 -10.75
N PHE A 73 -5.70 -1.42 -10.62
CA PHE A 73 -6.65 -0.35 -10.33
C PHE A 73 -6.46 0.23 -8.92
N ILE A 74 -6.20 -0.62 -7.92
CA ILE A 74 -5.89 -0.16 -6.56
C ILE A 74 -4.60 0.68 -6.57
N MET A 75 -3.53 0.16 -7.18
CA MET A 75 -2.24 0.84 -7.23
C MET A 75 -2.30 2.17 -7.97
N GLU A 76 -3.04 2.26 -9.09
CA GLU A 76 -3.27 3.50 -9.81
C GLU A 76 -3.89 4.57 -8.89
N VAL A 77 -4.99 4.23 -8.20
CA VAL A 77 -5.70 5.20 -7.34
C VAL A 77 -4.87 5.59 -6.11
N VAL A 78 -4.12 4.66 -5.51
CA VAL A 78 -3.22 4.98 -4.39
C VAL A 78 -2.08 5.88 -4.86
N CYS A 79 -1.41 5.57 -5.96
CA CYS A 79 -0.35 6.39 -6.53
C CYS A 79 -0.85 7.79 -6.88
N GLU A 80 -2.03 7.93 -7.49
CA GLU A 80 -2.64 9.24 -7.74
C GLU A 80 -2.92 10.01 -6.44
N ALA A 81 -3.36 9.33 -5.38
CA ALA A 81 -3.64 9.95 -4.09
C ALA A 81 -2.37 10.50 -3.40
N THR A 82 -1.20 9.89 -3.63
CA THR A 82 0.09 10.45 -3.15
C THR A 82 0.41 11.81 -3.76
N GLN A 83 -0.17 12.14 -4.91
CA GLN A 83 0.02 13.41 -5.61
C GLN A 83 -1.01 14.48 -5.20
N SER A 84 -1.77 14.23 -4.14
CA SER A 84 -2.74 15.17 -3.59
C SER A 84 -2.05 16.44 -3.08
N GLN A 85 -2.64 17.61 -3.36
CA GLN A 85 -2.21 18.87 -2.73
C GLN A 85 -2.58 18.94 -1.23
N ASP A 86 -3.51 18.09 -0.80
CA ASP A 86 -3.85 17.92 0.61
C ASP A 86 -2.84 16.99 1.28
N THR A 87 -2.08 17.54 2.23
CA THR A 87 -1.03 16.82 2.96
C THR A 87 -1.55 15.59 3.68
N GLN A 88 -2.74 15.63 4.28
CA GLN A 88 -3.27 14.49 5.04
C GLN A 88 -3.60 13.32 4.10
N VAL A 89 -4.21 13.61 2.94
CA VAL A 89 -4.46 12.59 1.92
C VAL A 89 -3.15 12.02 1.37
N CYS A 90 -2.16 12.87 1.09
CA CYS A 90 -0.84 12.44 0.60
C CYS A 90 -0.17 11.48 1.60
N VAL A 91 -0.09 11.87 2.88
CA VAL A 91 0.51 11.06 3.95
C VAL A 91 -0.23 9.73 4.11
N ALA A 92 -1.57 9.74 4.16
CA ALA A 92 -2.35 8.51 4.26
C ALA A 92 -2.14 7.58 3.04
N ALA A 93 -2.00 8.14 1.84
CA ALA A 93 -1.74 7.36 0.63
C ALA A 93 -0.32 6.75 0.64
N LEU A 94 0.68 7.48 1.14
CA LEU A 94 2.04 6.93 1.33
C LEU A 94 2.05 5.81 2.37
N GLN A 95 1.30 5.94 3.47
CA GLN A 95 1.11 4.87 4.45
C GLN A 95 0.47 3.61 3.85
N CYS A 96 -0.49 3.79 2.92
CA CYS A 96 -1.01 2.68 2.12
C CYS A 96 0.09 2.01 1.29
N LEU A 97 0.98 2.78 0.64
CA LEU A 97 2.10 2.20 -0.12
C LEU A 97 3.06 1.40 0.76
N VAL A 98 3.41 1.90 1.95
CA VAL A 98 4.24 1.15 2.92
C VAL A 98 3.57 -0.19 3.24
N LYS A 99 2.31 -0.17 3.68
CA LYS A 99 1.59 -1.40 4.07
C LYS A 99 1.37 -2.36 2.91
N ILE A 100 1.08 -1.84 1.71
CA ILE A 100 0.97 -2.66 0.49
C ILE A 100 2.29 -3.37 0.21
N LEU A 101 3.42 -2.67 0.33
CA LEU A 101 4.73 -3.27 0.10
C LEU A 101 5.01 -4.40 1.10
N THR A 102 4.72 -4.21 2.40
CA THR A 102 4.87 -5.25 3.43
C THR A 102 4.01 -6.48 3.10
N LEU A 103 2.73 -6.29 2.81
CA LEU A 103 1.80 -7.41 2.62
C LEU A 103 1.96 -8.10 1.25
N TYR A 104 2.38 -7.35 0.23
CA TYR A 104 2.29 -7.76 -1.17
C TYR A 104 3.59 -7.59 -1.94
N TYR A 105 4.75 -7.60 -1.27
CA TYR A 105 6.08 -7.42 -1.85
C TYR A 105 6.28 -8.12 -3.21
N GLN A 106 5.91 -9.40 -3.30
CA GLN A 106 6.10 -10.23 -4.51
C GLN A 106 5.35 -9.69 -5.75
N TYR A 107 4.28 -8.93 -5.55
CA TYR A 107 3.45 -8.36 -6.62
C TYR A 107 3.88 -6.95 -7.04
N MET A 108 4.85 -6.33 -6.36
CA MET A 108 5.14 -4.91 -6.54
C MET A 108 6.06 -4.60 -7.74
N GLU A 109 6.74 -5.62 -8.28
CA GLU A 109 7.74 -5.47 -9.33
C GLU A 109 7.28 -4.62 -10.53
N PRO A 110 6.05 -4.79 -11.06
CA PRO A 110 5.56 -3.96 -12.17
C PRO A 110 5.44 -2.48 -11.84
N TYR A 111 5.27 -2.11 -10.56
CA TYR A 111 5.03 -0.74 -10.13
C TYR A 111 6.28 -0.02 -9.61
N MET A 112 7.32 -0.76 -9.19
CA MET A 112 8.51 -0.18 -8.54
C MET A 112 9.18 0.90 -9.39
N ALA A 113 9.73 0.52 -10.55
CA ALA A 113 10.50 1.46 -11.37
C ALA A 113 9.64 2.56 -12.01
N GLN A 114 8.39 2.23 -12.37
CA GLN A 114 7.50 3.17 -13.08
C GLN A 114 6.85 4.22 -12.16
N ALA A 115 6.60 3.89 -10.89
CA ALA A 115 5.81 4.75 -10.00
C ALA A 115 6.37 4.80 -8.58
N LEU A 116 6.64 3.67 -7.93
CA LEU A 116 6.94 3.69 -6.49
C LEU A 116 8.32 4.30 -6.18
N PHE A 117 9.33 4.05 -7.01
CA PHE A 117 10.63 4.70 -6.89
C PHE A 117 10.53 6.23 -6.98
N PRO A 118 10.01 6.83 -8.07
CA PRO A 118 9.94 8.29 -8.14
C PRO A 118 9.07 8.89 -7.03
N ILE A 119 7.94 8.28 -6.68
CA ILE A 119 7.04 8.78 -5.62
C ILE A 119 7.76 8.80 -4.26
N THR A 120 8.39 7.69 -3.88
CA THR A 120 8.95 7.55 -2.52
C THR A 120 10.28 8.27 -2.35
N LEU A 121 11.10 8.32 -3.40
CA LEU A 121 12.33 9.13 -3.42
C LEU A 121 12.02 10.63 -3.34
N GLU A 122 10.97 11.09 -4.03
CA GLU A 122 10.51 12.48 -3.92
C GLU A 122 9.94 12.76 -2.54
N ALA A 123 9.15 11.82 -1.97
CA ALA A 123 8.64 11.96 -0.62
C ALA A 123 9.77 12.17 0.40
N MET A 124 10.85 11.39 0.33
CA MET A 124 12.03 11.54 1.21
C MET A 124 12.71 12.91 1.13
N LYS A 125 12.58 13.61 -0.01
CA LYS A 125 13.15 14.95 -0.24
C LYS A 125 12.20 16.07 0.17
N SER A 126 10.99 15.75 0.60
CA SER A 126 9.99 16.74 0.98
C SER A 126 10.46 17.57 2.19
N GLU A 127 10.17 18.87 2.17
CA GLU A 127 10.34 19.75 3.34
C GLU A 127 9.28 19.51 4.42
N ASN A 128 8.23 18.73 4.11
CA ASN A 128 7.23 18.34 5.08
C ASN A 128 7.65 17.04 5.77
N ASP A 129 7.99 17.13 7.05
CA ASP A 129 8.43 15.99 7.87
C ASP A 129 7.46 14.79 7.81
N GLN A 130 6.15 15.03 7.79
CA GLN A 130 5.17 13.94 7.75
C GLN A 130 5.23 13.15 6.43
N ILE A 131 5.55 13.81 5.32
CA ILE A 131 5.73 13.17 4.00
C ILE A 131 7.11 12.50 3.92
N ALA A 132 8.16 13.22 4.37
CA ALA A 132 9.53 12.72 4.38
C ALA A 132 9.66 11.42 5.19
N LEU A 133 9.03 11.37 6.37
CA LEU A 133 9.00 10.18 7.21
C LEU A 133 8.37 8.99 6.49
N GLN A 134 7.31 9.17 5.69
CA GLN A 134 6.72 8.03 4.96
C GLN A 134 7.59 7.54 3.81
N GLY A 135 8.34 8.43 3.16
CA GLY A 135 9.35 8.03 2.18
C GLY A 135 10.46 7.18 2.82
N ILE A 136 10.95 7.61 3.99
CA ILE A 136 11.98 6.88 4.74
C ILE A 136 11.44 5.54 5.25
N GLU A 137 10.22 5.53 5.77
CA GLU A 137 9.55 4.32 6.25
C GLU A 137 9.39 3.28 5.13
N PHE A 138 8.99 3.71 3.93
CA PHE A 138 8.88 2.82 2.78
C PHE A 138 10.18 2.06 2.51
N TRP A 139 11.31 2.78 2.47
CA TRP A 139 12.62 2.16 2.20
C TRP A 139 13.17 1.36 3.39
N SER A 140 12.84 1.74 4.61
CA SER A 140 13.16 0.96 5.80
C SER A 140 12.43 -0.39 5.74
N ASN A 141 11.14 -0.38 5.41
CA ASN A 141 10.34 -1.58 5.22
C ASN A 141 10.80 -2.44 4.03
N VAL A 142 11.25 -1.84 2.91
CA VAL A 142 11.90 -2.62 1.81
C VAL A 142 13.11 -3.38 2.36
N CYS A 143 13.97 -2.71 3.12
CA CYS A 143 15.18 -3.31 3.65
C CYS A 143 14.87 -4.45 4.61
N ASP A 144 13.93 -4.25 5.53
CA ASP A 144 13.52 -5.27 6.51
C ASP A 144 12.95 -6.52 5.81
N GLU A 145 12.02 -6.34 4.85
CA GLU A 145 11.48 -7.46 4.06
C GLU A 145 12.58 -8.19 3.27
N GLU A 146 13.56 -7.47 2.70
CA GLU A 146 14.65 -8.10 1.94
C GLU A 146 15.65 -8.86 2.82
N ILE A 147 15.85 -8.42 4.06
CA ILE A 147 16.65 -9.12 5.07
C ILE A 147 15.93 -10.43 5.46
N ASP A 148 14.64 -10.36 5.77
CA ASP A 148 13.84 -11.54 6.13
C ASP A 148 13.81 -12.56 4.99
N LEU A 149 13.60 -12.11 3.75
CA LEU A 149 13.65 -12.98 2.57
C LEU A 149 15.03 -13.63 2.35
N ALA A 150 16.11 -12.92 2.68
CA ALA A 150 17.46 -13.48 2.59
C ALA A 150 17.68 -14.57 3.64
N ILE A 151 17.18 -14.38 4.87
CA ILE A 151 17.21 -15.38 5.95
C ILE A 151 16.40 -16.61 5.54
N GLU A 152 15.14 -16.43 5.11
CA GLU A 152 14.27 -17.53 4.64
C GLU A 152 14.92 -18.32 3.50
N THR A 153 15.62 -17.63 2.59
CA THR A 153 16.33 -18.26 1.48
C THR A 153 17.50 -19.11 1.97
N GLN A 154 18.29 -18.61 2.92
CA GLN A 154 19.40 -19.36 3.50
C GLN A 154 18.91 -20.61 4.22
N GLU A 155 17.86 -20.50 5.05
CA GLU A 155 17.27 -21.63 5.76
C GLU A 155 16.70 -22.69 4.81
N ALA A 156 16.06 -22.27 3.71
CA ALA A 156 15.57 -23.19 2.69
C ALA A 156 16.72 -23.97 2.04
N ASN A 157 17.81 -23.27 1.69
CA ASN A 157 19.00 -23.87 1.10
C ASN A 157 19.66 -24.87 2.06
N ASP A 158 19.80 -24.52 3.35
CA ASP A 158 20.39 -25.39 4.38
C ASP A 158 19.54 -26.65 4.60
N ALA A 159 18.21 -26.54 4.47
CA ALA A 159 17.27 -27.66 4.52
C ALA A 159 17.16 -28.44 3.20
N GLY A 160 17.89 -28.06 2.14
CA GLY A 160 17.85 -28.71 0.83
C GLY A 160 16.52 -28.54 0.07
N ARG A 161 15.76 -27.48 0.36
CA ARG A 161 14.49 -27.16 -0.30
C ARG A 161 14.57 -25.82 -1.03
N ALA A 162 13.68 -25.59 -2.00
CA ALA A 162 13.57 -24.30 -2.66
C ALA A 162 12.89 -23.26 -1.75
N PRO A 163 13.30 -21.97 -1.79
CA PRO A 163 12.62 -20.91 -1.07
C PRO A 163 11.23 -20.64 -1.64
N ILE A 164 10.28 -20.29 -0.77
CA ILE A 164 8.87 -20.05 -1.14
C ILE A 164 8.71 -18.63 -1.72
N ARG A 165 9.42 -17.66 -1.16
CA ARG A 165 9.48 -16.26 -1.60
C ARG A 165 10.95 -15.90 -1.81
N VAL A 166 11.21 -14.98 -2.73
CA VAL A 166 12.57 -14.50 -3.01
C VAL A 166 12.59 -12.98 -3.03
N SER A 167 13.71 -12.40 -2.57
CA SER A 167 13.94 -10.96 -2.72
C SER A 167 13.96 -10.58 -4.19
N LYS A 168 13.34 -9.44 -4.50
CA LYS A 168 13.35 -8.80 -5.81
C LYS A 168 14.43 -7.71 -5.90
N HIS A 169 15.17 -7.49 -4.81
CA HIS A 169 16.29 -6.55 -4.71
C HIS A 169 15.92 -5.11 -5.10
N TYR A 170 14.74 -4.66 -4.68
CA TYR A 170 14.26 -3.30 -4.87
C TYR A 170 15.19 -2.28 -4.23
N ALA A 171 15.71 -2.54 -3.02
CA ALA A 171 16.68 -1.63 -2.37
C ALA A 171 17.93 -1.42 -3.23
N ARG A 172 18.44 -2.50 -3.84
CA ARG A 172 19.58 -2.42 -4.77
C ARG A 172 19.22 -1.68 -6.06
N GLY A 173 18.01 -1.89 -6.58
CA GLY A 173 17.51 -1.19 -7.77
C GLY A 173 17.38 0.32 -7.56
N ALA A 174 17.06 0.76 -6.34
CA ALA A 174 16.93 2.15 -5.96
C ALA A 174 18.20 2.97 -6.16
N LEU A 175 19.38 2.36 -5.98
CA LEU A 175 20.68 3.03 -6.06
C LEU A 175 21.00 3.61 -7.44
N GLN A 176 20.17 3.33 -8.45
CA GLN A 176 20.30 3.86 -9.81
C GLN A 176 19.59 5.22 -10.00
N TYR A 177 18.87 5.71 -8.99
CA TYR A 177 18.08 6.95 -8.99
C TYR A 177 18.66 7.99 -8.02
#